data_AF-A8F7I9-F1
#
_entry.id   AF-A8F7I9-F1
#
_cell.length_a   1.000
_cell.length_b   1.000
_cell.length_c   1.000
_cell.angle_alpha   90.00
_cell.angle_beta   90.00
_cell.angle_gamma   90.00
#
_symmetry.space_group_name_H-M   'P 1'
#
loop_
_entity.id
_entity.type
_entity.pdbx_description
1 polymer ?
#
loop_
_entity_poly.entity_id
_entity_poly.type
_entity_poly.pdbx_seq_one_letter_code
_entity_poly.pdbx_strand_id
1 'polypeptide(L)'
;MATVFFMLMAYHTFGEVFHEITGILSFFLCVLHNVLNWRWYLNLFKGKYSLFRIFHAVINFLLVAVMIGTTISSIAISQVFDFPIFVSTDLARKSHMVFSAWCFIMMAIHFGFHWKIFFGKMRRYIGSRIKKFILSIVLIYGTYQFFNRQIFHRMFGLINFTYFDYEEHIIVFFMDYLVVFMLIAYLSYSLVNSIKGG
;
A
#
# COMPACT_ATOMS: atom_id res chain seq x y z
N MET A 1 -5.89 8.46 -4.21
CA MET A 1 -4.78 7.97 -3.36
C MET A 1 -4.06 6.79 -3.97
N ALA A 2 -4.69 5.63 -4.17
CA ALA A 2 -3.98 4.44 -4.68
C ALA A 2 -3.15 4.71 -5.95
N THR A 3 -3.72 5.33 -6.98
CA THR A 3 -2.98 5.68 -8.21
C THR A 3 -1.74 6.54 -7.96
N VAL A 4 -1.87 7.57 -7.12
CA VAL A 4 -0.77 8.48 -6.76
C VAL A 4 0.30 7.72 -5.96
N PHE A 5 -0.10 6.80 -5.09
CA PHE A 5 0.81 5.92 -4.36
C PHE A 5 1.56 4.96 -5.28
N PHE A 6 0.92 4.42 -6.32
CA PHE A 6 1.63 3.64 -7.34
C PHE A 6 2.70 4.45 -8.06
N MET A 7 2.39 5.71 -8.42
CA MET A 7 3.38 6.61 -9.04
C MET A 7 4.59 6.85 -8.11
N LEU A 8 4.39 6.93 -6.79
CA LEU A 8 5.49 7.05 -5.83
C LEU A 8 6.45 5.86 -5.86
N MET A 9 5.95 4.65 -6.10
CA MET A 9 6.82 3.47 -6.15
C MET A 9 7.80 3.52 -7.33
N ALA A 10 7.47 4.24 -8.41
CA ALA A 10 8.29 4.38 -9.61
C ALA A 10 9.36 5.49 -9.50
N TYR A 11 10.00 5.63 -8.32
CA TYR A 11 11.06 6.62 -8.06
C TYR A 11 12.18 6.57 -9.12
N HIS A 12 12.72 5.37 -9.37
CA HIS A 12 13.79 5.15 -10.34
C HIS A 12 13.46 5.60 -11.77
N THR A 13 12.16 5.64 -12.13
CA THR A 13 11.71 6.02 -13.46
C THR A 13 11.49 7.52 -13.63
N PHE A 14 10.95 8.19 -12.61
CA PHE A 14 10.54 9.60 -12.71
C PHE A 14 11.50 10.57 -12.00
N GLY A 15 12.44 10.07 -11.22
CA GLY A 15 13.43 10.86 -10.49
C GLY A 15 12.91 11.50 -9.20
N GLU A 16 13.83 12.17 -8.51
CA GLU A 16 13.66 12.68 -7.15
C GLU A 16 12.57 13.76 -7.03
N VAL A 17 12.62 14.79 -7.88
CA VAL A 17 11.67 15.91 -7.84
C VAL A 17 10.23 15.43 -8.02
N PHE A 18 9.99 14.52 -8.97
CA PHE A 18 8.66 13.95 -9.19
C PHE A 18 8.19 13.15 -7.97
N HIS A 19 9.07 12.34 -7.38
CA HIS A 19 8.74 11.54 -6.21
C HIS A 19 8.39 12.42 -5.00
N GLU A 20 9.13 13.48 -4.75
CA GLU A 20 8.85 14.39 -3.63
C GLU A 20 7.54 15.17 -3.80
N ILE A 21 7.29 15.75 -4.98
CA ILE A 21 6.03 16.47 -5.26
C ILE A 21 4.83 15.52 -5.14
N THR A 22 4.95 14.32 -5.71
CA THR A 22 3.92 13.28 -5.62
C THR A 22 3.74 12.81 -4.17
N GLY A 23 4.79 12.87 -3.36
CA GLY A 23 4.78 12.52 -1.93
C GLY A 23 3.98 13.52 -1.14
N ILE A 24 4.21 14.81 -1.39
CA ILE A 24 3.44 15.92 -0.81
C ILE A 24 1.97 15.81 -1.19
N LEU A 25 1.67 15.59 -2.47
CA LEU A 25 0.30 15.37 -2.94
C LEU A 25 -0.36 14.18 -2.23
N SER A 26 0.36 13.08 -2.08
CA SER A 26 -0.13 11.88 -1.38
C SER A 26 -0.44 12.15 0.09
N PHE A 27 0.41 12.92 0.78
CA PHE A 27 0.18 13.35 2.16
C PHE A 27 -1.09 14.20 2.27
N PHE A 28 -1.25 15.23 1.43
CA PHE A 28 -2.46 16.07 1.45
C PHE A 28 -3.72 15.27 1.14
N LEU A 29 -3.67 14.36 0.16
CA LEU A 29 -4.79 13.48 -0.13
C LEU A 29 -5.13 12.58 1.07
N CYS A 30 -4.12 12.07 1.79
CA CYS A 30 -4.33 11.28 3.00
C CYS A 30 -5.01 12.10 4.10
N VAL A 31 -4.55 13.33 4.35
CA VAL A 31 -5.19 14.24 5.31
C VAL A 31 -6.64 14.50 4.91
N LEU A 32 -6.87 14.87 3.65
CA LEU A 32 -8.21 15.11 3.12
C LEU A 32 -9.11 13.87 3.27
N HIS A 33 -8.59 12.67 2.98
CA HIS A 33 -9.32 11.42 3.19
C HIS A 33 -9.78 11.24 4.63
N ASN A 34 -8.88 11.45 5.58
CA ASN A 34 -9.17 11.29 6.99
C ASN A 34 -10.17 12.33 7.50
N VAL A 35 -10.06 13.58 7.03
CA VAL A 35 -11.02 14.65 7.32
C VAL A 35 -12.40 14.35 6.75
N LEU A 36 -12.49 13.92 5.48
CA LEU A 36 -13.76 13.52 4.87
C LEU A 36 -14.40 12.32 5.57
N ASN A 37 -13.57 11.45 6.17
CA ASN A 37 -14.00 10.28 6.94
C ASN A 37 -14.02 10.54 8.46
N TRP A 38 -14.04 11.79 8.93
CA TRP A 38 -14.00 12.09 10.37
C TRP A 38 -15.14 11.43 11.17
N ARG A 39 -16.31 11.22 10.55
CA ARG A 39 -17.44 10.50 11.17
C ARG A 39 -17.11 9.05 11.52
N TRP A 40 -16.21 8.40 10.78
CA TRP A 40 -15.74 7.06 11.12
C TRP A 40 -15.03 7.06 12.47
N TYR A 41 -14.17 8.06 12.73
CA TYR A 41 -13.49 8.24 14.00
C TYR A 41 -14.46 8.49 15.15
N LEU A 42 -15.47 9.35 14.96
CA LEU A 42 -16.52 9.54 15.97
C LEU A 42 -17.28 8.26 16.29
N ASN A 43 -17.53 7.44 15.27
CA ASN A 43 -18.28 6.21 15.44
C ASN A 43 -17.48 5.16 16.20
N LEU A 44 -16.14 5.25 16.32
CA LEU A 44 -15.34 4.33 17.14
C LEU A 44 -15.83 4.29 18.60
N PHE A 45 -16.29 5.41 19.16
CA PHE A 45 -16.78 5.45 20.54
C PHE A 45 -18.22 4.94 20.71
N LYS A 46 -18.87 4.48 19.63
CA LYS A 46 -20.30 4.11 19.61
C LYS A 46 -20.50 2.67 19.17
N GLY A 47 -21.46 1.96 19.77
CA GLY A 47 -21.91 0.62 19.34
C GLY A 47 -20.97 -0.53 19.73
N LYS A 48 -21.42 -1.78 19.49
CA LYS A 48 -20.66 -2.99 19.84
C LYS A 48 -19.48 -3.22 18.87
N TYR A 49 -18.40 -3.81 19.39
CA TYR A 49 -17.22 -4.17 18.60
C TYR A 49 -17.29 -5.64 18.17
N SER A 50 -17.61 -5.88 16.90
CA SER A 50 -17.44 -7.19 16.28
C SER A 50 -15.99 -7.40 15.87
N LEU A 51 -15.58 -8.66 15.65
CA LEU A 51 -14.24 -9.01 15.16
C LEU A 51 -13.87 -8.26 13.88
N PHE A 52 -14.81 -8.17 12.92
CA PHE A 52 -14.61 -7.39 11.70
C PHE A 52 -14.34 -5.91 11.99
N ARG A 53 -15.06 -5.32 12.93
CA ARG A 53 -14.90 -3.91 13.29
C ARG A 53 -13.56 -3.63 13.95
N ILE A 54 -13.11 -4.51 14.85
CA ILE A 54 -11.78 -4.44 15.47
C ILE A 54 -10.71 -4.53 14.38
N PHE A 55 -10.79 -5.55 13.52
CA PHE A 55 -9.82 -5.77 12.45
C PHE A 55 -9.74 -4.56 11.50
N HIS A 56 -10.88 -4.03 11.07
CA HIS A 56 -10.95 -2.85 10.21
C HIS A 56 -10.35 -1.61 10.89
N ALA A 57 -10.60 -1.42 12.19
CA ALA A 57 -10.01 -0.30 12.94
C ALA A 57 -8.48 -0.44 13.05
N VAL A 58 -7.98 -1.63 13.41
CA VAL A 58 -6.55 -1.91 13.50
C VAL A 58 -5.84 -1.62 12.19
N ILE A 59 -6.35 -2.14 11.06
CA ILE A 59 -5.74 -1.89 9.74
C ILE A 59 -5.73 -0.40 9.39
N ASN A 60 -6.81 0.33 9.65
CA ASN A 60 -6.85 1.77 9.37
C ASN A 60 -5.84 2.55 10.22
N PHE A 61 -5.73 2.25 11.52
CA PHE A 61 -4.75 2.91 12.39
C PHE A 61 -3.32 2.56 12.01
N LEU A 62 -3.03 1.29 11.70
CA LEU A 62 -1.72 0.86 11.20
C LEU A 62 -1.39 1.54 9.88
N LEU A 63 -2.34 1.66 8.95
CA LEU A 63 -2.15 2.37 7.68
C LEU A 63 -1.78 3.83 7.90
N VAL A 64 -2.50 4.53 8.79
CA VAL A 64 -2.16 5.92 9.15
C VAL A 64 -0.78 6.00 9.79
N ALA A 65 -0.44 5.08 10.69
CA ALA A 65 0.86 5.06 11.35
C ALA A 65 2.02 4.85 10.37
N VAL A 66 1.90 3.91 9.42
CA VAL A 66 2.95 3.69 8.40
C VAL A 66 3.02 4.84 7.41
N MET A 67 1.90 5.50 7.08
CA MET A 67 1.93 6.72 6.25
C MET A 67 2.66 7.87 6.94
N ILE A 68 2.42 8.08 8.24
CA ILE A 68 3.15 9.07 9.04
C ILE A 68 4.65 8.72 9.07
N GLY A 69 4.99 7.45 9.32
CA GLY A 69 6.38 6.98 9.28
C GLY A 69 7.05 7.22 7.93
N THR A 70 6.37 6.91 6.82
CA THR A 70 6.84 7.21 5.46
C THR A 70 7.07 8.71 5.24
N THR A 71 6.15 9.57 5.68
CA THR A 71 6.30 11.04 5.53
C THR A 71 7.42 11.61 6.38
N ILE A 72 7.54 11.22 7.65
CA ILE A 72 8.61 11.72 8.54
C ILE A 72 9.97 11.29 7.98
N SER A 73 10.09 10.01 7.63
CA SER A 73 11.31 9.47 7.05
C SER A 73 11.65 10.08 5.68
N SER A 74 10.67 10.43 4.84
CA SER A 74 10.93 11.11 3.57
C SER A 74 11.42 12.54 3.75
N ILE A 75 10.85 13.29 4.71
CA ILE A 75 11.32 14.64 5.04
C ILE A 75 12.78 14.58 5.53
N ALA A 76 13.13 13.58 6.33
CA ALA A 76 14.50 13.40 6.84
C ALA A 76 15.54 13.03 5.76
N ILE A 77 15.10 12.59 4.58
CA ILE A 77 15.99 12.28 3.43
C ILE A 77 15.97 13.40 2.40
N SER A 78 14.93 14.24 2.39
CA SER A 78 14.69 15.21 1.33
C SER A 78 15.86 16.15 1.15
N GLN A 79 16.23 16.37 -0.11
CA GLN A 79 17.27 17.32 -0.49
C GLN A 79 16.68 18.68 -0.92
N VAL A 80 15.37 18.74 -1.16
CA VAL A 80 14.66 19.97 -1.58
C VAL A 80 14.13 20.75 -0.38
N PHE A 81 13.80 20.07 0.72
CA PHE A 81 13.27 20.70 1.93
C PHE A 81 14.24 20.54 3.09
N ASP A 82 14.85 21.65 3.51
CA ASP A 82 15.76 21.68 4.65
C ASP A 82 14.99 21.78 5.97
N PHE A 83 14.57 20.62 6.50
CA PHE A 83 13.96 20.51 7.81
C PHE A 83 14.96 19.91 8.82
N PRO A 84 15.14 20.52 10.01
CA PRO A 84 16.07 20.03 11.00
C PRO A 84 15.54 18.75 11.66
N ILE A 85 15.87 17.60 11.08
CA ILE A 85 15.59 16.27 11.65
C ILE A 85 16.92 15.61 12.02
N PHE A 86 17.14 15.42 13.32
CA PHE A 86 18.37 14.83 13.86
C PHE A 86 18.34 13.30 13.79
N VAL A 87 18.32 12.75 12.57
CA VAL A 87 18.39 11.31 12.29
C VAL A 87 19.48 11.08 11.24
N SER A 88 20.27 10.01 11.40
CA SER A 88 21.27 9.68 10.38
C SER A 88 20.60 9.34 9.04
N THR A 89 21.20 9.78 7.94
CA THR A 89 20.64 9.56 6.59
C THR A 89 20.41 8.07 6.30
N ASP A 90 21.27 7.18 6.79
CA ASP A 90 21.13 5.73 6.63
C ASP A 90 19.91 5.18 7.38
N LEU A 91 19.69 5.64 8.61
CA LEU A 91 18.51 5.24 9.39
C LEU A 91 17.24 5.78 8.73
N ALA A 92 17.25 7.04 8.29
CA ALA A 92 16.11 7.64 7.59
C ALA A 92 15.77 6.85 6.32
N ARG A 93 16.75 6.53 5.47
CA ARG A 93 16.58 5.73 4.25
C ARG A 93 16.04 4.33 4.53
N LYS A 94 16.61 3.64 5.53
CA LYS A 94 16.15 2.30 5.92
C LYS A 94 14.73 2.33 6.48
N SER A 95 14.41 3.30 7.33
CA SER A 95 13.06 3.53 7.85
C SER A 95 12.07 3.84 6.74
N HIS A 96 12.44 4.72 5.80
CA HIS A 96 11.58 5.05 4.66
C HIS A 96 11.27 3.83 3.81
N MET A 97 12.27 3.00 3.51
CA MET A 97 12.08 1.74 2.79
C MET A 97 11.11 0.80 3.52
N VAL A 98 11.29 0.62 4.83
CA VAL A 98 10.44 -0.24 5.66
C VAL A 98 9.00 0.28 5.71
N PHE A 99 8.82 1.57 6.04
CA PHE A 99 7.49 2.17 6.12
C PHE A 99 6.79 2.19 4.76
N SER A 100 7.49 2.49 3.67
CA SER A 100 6.92 2.47 2.32
C SER A 100 6.48 1.07 1.90
N ALA A 101 7.27 0.03 2.23
CA ALA A 101 6.88 -1.36 1.98
C ALA A 101 5.63 -1.76 2.78
N TRP A 102 5.57 -1.43 4.07
CA TRP A 102 4.37 -1.67 4.87
C TRP A 102 3.17 -0.84 4.43
N CYS A 103 3.38 0.40 3.99
CA CYS A 103 2.34 1.26 3.44
C CYS A 103 1.71 0.62 2.19
N PHE A 104 2.53 0.08 1.29
CA PHE A 104 2.04 -0.68 0.13
C PHE A 104 1.16 -1.86 0.53
N ILE A 105 1.60 -2.65 1.51
CA ILE A 105 0.84 -3.81 2.01
C ILE A 105 -0.46 -3.39 2.71
N MET A 106 -0.39 -2.41 3.62
CA MET A 106 -1.58 -1.94 4.35
C MET A 106 -2.60 -1.29 3.41
N MET A 107 -2.15 -0.59 2.36
CA MET A 107 -3.02 -0.03 1.34
C MET A 107 -3.71 -1.11 0.52
N ALA A 108 -3.02 -2.19 0.17
CA ALA A 108 -3.61 -3.36 -0.49
C ALA A 108 -4.63 -4.07 0.40
N ILE A 109 -4.32 -4.27 1.69
CA ILE A 109 -5.24 -4.86 2.66
C ILE A 109 -6.50 -4.01 2.80
N HIS A 110 -6.33 -2.69 3.00
CA HIS A 110 -7.43 -1.72 3.09
C HIS A 110 -8.28 -1.72 1.82
N PHE A 111 -7.67 -1.76 0.64
CA PHE A 111 -8.38 -1.88 -0.63
C PHE A 111 -9.21 -3.17 -0.72
N GLY A 112 -8.72 -4.28 -0.16
CA GLY A 112 -9.46 -5.55 -0.03
C GLY A 112 -10.80 -5.41 0.72
N PHE A 113 -10.93 -4.47 1.67
CA PHE A 113 -12.19 -4.21 2.36
C PHE A 113 -13.27 -3.65 1.42
N HIS A 114 -12.83 -2.94 0.39
CA HIS A 114 -13.68 -2.32 -0.62
C HIS A 114 -13.83 -3.20 -1.88
N TRP A 115 -13.31 -4.43 -1.88
CA TRP A 115 -13.30 -5.31 -3.05
C TRP A 115 -14.67 -5.49 -3.71
N LYS A 116 -15.75 -5.66 -2.93
CA LYS A 116 -17.12 -5.79 -3.48
C LYS A 116 -17.60 -4.52 -4.19
N ILE A 117 -17.15 -3.34 -3.76
CA ILE A 117 -17.50 -2.06 -4.39
C ILE A 117 -16.86 -1.98 -5.77
N PHE A 118 -15.57 -2.34 -5.88
CA PHE A 118 -14.82 -2.27 -7.13
C PHE A 118 -15.16 -3.41 -8.10
N PHE A 119 -15.23 -4.65 -7.63
CA PHE A 119 -15.35 -5.83 -8.50
C PHE A 119 -16.71 -6.53 -8.43
N GLY A 120 -17.60 -6.12 -7.53
CA GLY A 120 -18.87 -6.80 -7.31
C GLY A 120 -19.83 -6.77 -8.50
N LYS A 121 -19.76 -5.73 -9.34
CA LYS A 121 -20.53 -5.64 -10.60
C LYS A 121 -19.83 -6.37 -11.75
N MET A 122 -18.50 -6.24 -11.84
CA MET A 122 -17.68 -6.84 -12.90
C MET A 122 -17.80 -8.37 -12.95
N ARG A 123 -18.06 -9.01 -11.80
CA ARG A 123 -18.30 -10.46 -11.72
C ARG A 123 -19.47 -10.94 -12.59
N ARG A 124 -20.41 -10.08 -13.00
CA ARG A 124 -21.56 -10.52 -13.83
C ARG A 124 -21.19 -10.65 -15.31
N TYR A 125 -20.15 -9.95 -15.76
CA TYR A 125 -19.78 -9.85 -17.17
C TYR A 125 -18.63 -10.79 -17.55
N ILE A 126 -17.89 -11.33 -16.57
CA ILE A 126 -16.74 -12.21 -16.80
C ILE A 126 -17.13 -13.67 -16.54
N GLY A 127 -16.90 -14.55 -17.52
CA GLY A 127 -17.13 -16.00 -17.38
C GLY A 127 -16.33 -16.64 -16.23
N SER A 128 -16.86 -17.69 -15.61
CA SER A 128 -16.25 -18.36 -14.46
C SER A 128 -14.83 -18.90 -14.75
N ARG A 129 -14.59 -19.42 -15.95
CA ARG A 129 -13.28 -19.91 -16.39
C ARG A 129 -12.24 -18.80 -16.45
N ILE A 130 -12.59 -17.64 -17.03
CA ILE A 130 -11.70 -16.47 -17.13
C ILE A 130 -11.37 -15.93 -15.75
N LYS A 131 -12.35 -15.85 -14.84
CA LYS A 131 -12.10 -15.42 -13.45
C LYS A 131 -11.10 -16.32 -12.74
N LYS A 132 -11.26 -17.65 -12.86
CA LYS A 132 -10.34 -18.62 -12.26
C LYS A 132 -8.94 -18.46 -12.85
N PHE A 133 -8.82 -18.29 -14.16
CA PHE A 133 -7.54 -18.05 -14.83
C PHE A 133 -6.83 -16.79 -14.32
N ILE A 134 -7.54 -15.65 -14.30
CA ILE A 134 -7.00 -14.38 -13.77
C ILE A 134 -6.57 -14.55 -12.30
N LEU A 135 -7.41 -15.20 -11.48
CA LEU A 135 -7.08 -15.43 -10.08
C LEU A 135 -5.84 -16.32 -9.93
N SER A 136 -5.69 -17.37 -10.73
CA SER A 136 -4.49 -18.21 -10.74
C SER A 136 -3.24 -17.41 -11.08
N ILE A 137 -3.31 -16.50 -12.06
CA ILE A 137 -2.21 -15.59 -12.37
C ILE A 137 -1.89 -14.72 -11.15
N VAL A 138 -2.89 -14.09 -10.54
CA VAL A 138 -2.68 -13.22 -9.38
C VAL A 138 -2.05 -13.99 -8.20
N LEU A 139 -2.50 -15.21 -7.94
CA LEU A 139 -1.98 -16.04 -6.85
C LEU A 139 -0.54 -16.49 -7.11
N ILE A 140 -0.25 -17.03 -8.29
CA ILE A 140 1.06 -17.59 -8.61
C ILE A 140 2.07 -16.48 -8.88
N TYR A 141 1.78 -15.62 -9.86
CA TYR A 141 2.69 -14.56 -10.29
C TYR A 141 2.84 -13.47 -9.23
N GLY A 142 1.77 -13.13 -8.51
CA GLY A 142 1.84 -12.19 -7.40
C GLY A 142 2.70 -12.71 -6.26
N THR A 143 2.63 -14.00 -5.94
CA THR A 143 3.48 -14.58 -4.89
C THR A 143 4.93 -14.57 -5.33
N TYR A 144 5.21 -14.98 -6.57
CA TYR A 144 6.55 -14.90 -7.14
C TYR A 144 7.12 -13.48 -7.06
N GLN A 145 6.36 -12.46 -7.51
CA GLN A 145 6.83 -11.08 -7.51
C GLN A 145 6.93 -10.45 -6.12
N PHE A 146 6.13 -10.92 -5.15
CA PHE A 146 6.27 -10.50 -3.75
C PHE A 146 7.67 -10.79 -3.19
N PHE A 147 8.23 -11.96 -3.54
CA PHE A 147 9.58 -12.33 -3.13
C PHE A 147 10.66 -11.79 -4.08
N ASN A 148 10.44 -11.89 -5.40
CA ASN A 148 11.42 -11.47 -6.41
C ASN A 148 11.71 -9.96 -6.31
N ARG A 149 10.69 -9.13 -6.07
CA ARG A 149 10.87 -7.69 -5.82
C ARG A 149 11.25 -7.35 -4.39
N GLN A 150 11.57 -8.36 -3.58
CA GLN A 150 12.05 -8.23 -2.21
C GLN A 150 11.09 -7.45 -1.28
N ILE A 151 9.79 -7.44 -1.57
CA ILE A 151 8.80 -6.72 -0.75
C ILE A 151 8.84 -7.25 0.68
N PHE A 152 8.88 -8.57 0.85
CA PHE A 152 9.04 -9.22 2.15
C PHE A 152 10.28 -8.70 2.90
N HIS A 153 11.45 -8.70 2.25
CA HIS A 153 12.70 -8.27 2.87
C HIS A 153 12.66 -6.79 3.28
N ARG A 154 12.05 -5.93 2.46
CA ARG A 154 11.88 -4.51 2.76
C ARG A 154 10.97 -4.28 3.96
N MET A 155 9.87 -5.02 4.08
CA MET A 155 8.95 -4.91 5.22
C MET A 155 9.66 -5.14 6.56
N PHE A 156 10.58 -6.10 6.61
CA PHE A 156 11.28 -6.45 7.84
C PHE A 156 12.68 -5.84 7.96
N GLY A 157 13.03 -4.91 7.06
CA GLY A 157 14.33 -4.22 7.09
C GLY A 157 15.53 -5.17 6.94
N LEU A 158 15.33 -6.31 6.27
CA LEU A 158 16.33 -7.36 6.08
C LEU A 158 17.39 -6.98 5.03
N ILE A 159 17.14 -5.91 4.27
CA ILE A 159 18.09 -5.30 3.34
C ILE A 159 18.32 -3.83 3.74
N ASN A 160 19.47 -3.29 3.37
CA ASN A 160 19.80 -1.88 3.65
C ASN A 160 19.46 -0.95 2.46
N PHE A 161 19.44 -1.49 1.24
CA PHE A 161 19.13 -0.74 0.03
C PHE A 161 18.23 -1.55 -0.89
N THR A 162 17.33 -0.87 -1.58
CA THR A 162 16.52 -1.48 -2.64
C THR A 162 17.31 -1.42 -3.94
N TYR A 163 17.50 -2.57 -4.58
CA TYR A 163 18.05 -2.61 -5.94
C TYR A 163 16.97 -2.21 -6.93
N PHE A 164 17.26 -1.21 -7.77
CA PHE A 164 16.41 -0.79 -8.88
C PHE A 164 17.11 -1.16 -10.19
N ASP A 165 16.38 -1.83 -11.07
CA ASP A 165 16.79 -2.03 -12.44
C ASP A 165 16.35 -0.80 -13.26
N TYR A 166 17.30 0.07 -13.60
CA TYR A 166 17.02 1.31 -14.34
C TYR A 166 16.69 1.05 -15.81
N GLU A 167 16.97 -0.15 -16.32
CA GLU A 167 16.63 -0.57 -17.69
C GLU A 167 15.25 -1.26 -17.75
N GLU A 168 14.60 -1.45 -16.61
CA GLU A 168 13.28 -2.08 -16.56
C GLU A 168 12.22 -1.24 -17.28
N HIS A 169 11.45 -1.89 -18.16
CA HIS A 169 10.35 -1.24 -18.83
C HIS A 169 9.23 -0.86 -17.85
N ILE A 170 8.82 0.41 -17.84
CA ILE A 170 7.86 0.99 -16.89
C ILE A 170 6.54 0.20 -16.74
N ILE A 171 6.03 -0.36 -17.84
CA ILE A 171 4.78 -1.16 -17.81
C ILE A 171 4.98 -2.45 -17.02
N VAL A 172 6.14 -3.11 -17.16
CA VAL A 172 6.45 -4.35 -16.43
C VAL A 172 6.55 -4.06 -14.94
N PHE A 173 7.24 -2.98 -14.57
CA PHE A 173 7.31 -2.47 -13.21
C PHE A 173 5.90 -2.33 -12.59
N PHE A 174 5.02 -1.55 -13.23
CA PHE A 174 3.68 -1.32 -12.70
C PHE A 174 2.82 -2.58 -12.66
N MET A 175 2.93 -3.46 -13.66
CA MET A 175 2.16 -4.70 -13.69
C MET A 175 2.55 -5.62 -12.54
N ASP A 176 3.83 -5.74 -12.24
CA ASP A 176 4.28 -6.61 -11.15
C ASP A 176 3.83 -6.11 -9.79
N TYR A 177 3.98 -4.81 -9.50
CA TYR A 177 3.44 -4.23 -8.27
C TYR A 177 1.92 -4.32 -8.22
N LEU A 178 1.22 -4.14 -9.34
CA LEU A 178 -0.23 -4.28 -9.41
C LEU A 178 -0.66 -5.71 -9.09
N VAL A 179 0.00 -6.72 -9.65
CA VAL A 179 -0.34 -8.13 -9.38
C VAL A 179 -0.11 -8.47 -7.91
N VAL A 180 0.99 -8.02 -7.30
CA VAL A 180 1.21 -8.20 -5.85
C VAL A 180 0.13 -7.48 -5.03
N PHE A 181 -0.21 -6.24 -5.39
CA PHE A 181 -1.25 -5.48 -4.72
C PHE A 181 -2.60 -6.22 -4.79
N MET A 182 -2.95 -6.74 -5.96
CA MET A 182 -4.17 -7.51 -6.18
C MET A 182 -4.18 -8.84 -5.42
N LEU A 183 -3.04 -9.50 -5.28
CA LEU A 183 -2.87 -10.69 -4.44
C LEU A 183 -3.24 -10.38 -2.99
N ILE A 184 -2.58 -9.38 -2.39
CA ILE A 184 -2.79 -9.01 -0.99
C ILE A 184 -4.23 -8.53 -0.76
N ALA A 185 -4.77 -7.72 -1.68
CA ALA A 185 -6.15 -7.27 -1.63
C ALA A 185 -7.16 -8.42 -1.70
N TYR A 186 -6.93 -9.42 -2.55
CA TYR A 186 -7.78 -10.60 -2.66
C TYR A 186 -7.73 -11.47 -1.40
N LEU A 187 -6.54 -11.67 -0.82
CA LEU A 187 -6.36 -12.41 0.43
C LEU A 187 -7.09 -11.69 1.59
N SER A 188 -6.92 -10.37 1.71
CA SER A 188 -7.64 -9.54 2.68
C SER A 188 -9.16 -9.67 2.52
N TYR A 189 -9.66 -9.54 1.29
CA TYR A 189 -11.07 -9.71 0.97
C TYR A 189 -11.61 -11.09 1.39
N SER A 190 -10.86 -12.14 1.08
CA SER A 190 -11.23 -13.53 1.41
C SER A 190 -11.29 -13.74 2.92
N LEU A 191 -10.30 -13.26 3.66
CA LEU A 191 -10.25 -13.32 5.13
C LEU A 191 -11.44 -12.59 5.76
N VAL A 192 -11.73 -11.37 5.31
CA VAL A 192 -12.84 -10.56 5.83
C VAL A 192 -14.19 -11.22 5.57
N ASN A 193 -14.39 -11.84 4.42
CA ASN A 193 -15.63 -12.56 4.13
C ASN A 193 -15.80 -13.77 5.06
N SER A 194 -14.73 -14.50 5.39
CA SER A 194 -14.79 -15.60 6.35
C SER A 194 -15.16 -15.12 7.74
N ILE A 195 -14.62 -13.98 8.19
CA ILE A 195 -14.93 -13.38 9.51
C ILE A 195 -16.37 -12.84 9.58
N LYS A 196 -16.96 -12.41 8.46
CA LYS A 196 -18.35 -11.91 8.40
C LYS A 196 -19.39 -13.02 8.26
N GLY A 197 -18.98 -14.19 7.76
CA GLY A 197 -19.86 -15.32 7.46
C GLY A 197 -19.95 -16.38 8.58
N GLY A 198 -19.13 -16.25 9.62
CA GLY A 198 -19.25 -17.01 10.88
C GLY A 198 -19.85 -16.15 11.97
#